data_AF-A0A955N9G8-F1
#
_entry.id   AF-A0A955N9G8-F1
#
_cell.length_a   1.000
_cell.length_b   1.000
_cell.length_c   1.000
_cell.angle_alpha   90.00
_cell.angle_beta   90.00
_cell.angle_gamma   90.00
#
_symmetry.space_group_name_H-M   'P 1'
#
loop_
_entity.id
_entity.type
_entity.pdbx_description
1 polymer ?
#
loop_
_entity_poly.entity_id
_entity_poly.type
_entity_poly.pdbx_seq_one_letter_code
_entity_poly.pdbx_strand_id
1 'polypeptide(L)'
;TGIAQTEYERIHGPGTFFILDIPGLHQRNKNIEAYLPATAKHPHAQEPFRAIPSPDNPQWTDLGIWNIFWNPDFPESQLPIWSILCEDALNEHFGVFRGFWACQPDRLLPRAIGAFKTPGLRDLSHSAPYSHAGIADTLADVIHGYITNSDLARKGVLRNGDSHLKNIALIQEDIPALRAFLRSLNEDYE
;
A
#
# COMPACT_ATOMS: atom_id res chain seq x y z
N THR A 1 1.98 0.24 -4.78
CA THR A 1 0.82 -0.39 -5.47
C THR A 1 -0.35 0.60 -5.43
N GLY A 2 -1.50 0.30 -6.04
CA GLY A 2 -2.72 1.12 -5.96
C GLY A 2 -3.92 0.39 -5.35
N ILE A 3 -3.68 -0.76 -4.72
CA ILE A 3 -4.73 -1.70 -4.32
C ILE A 3 -5.62 -1.12 -3.22
N ALA A 4 -5.05 -0.52 -2.17
CA ALA A 4 -5.83 0.13 -1.11
C ALA A 4 -6.77 1.21 -1.68
N GLN A 5 -6.29 1.98 -2.67
CA GLN A 5 -7.13 2.97 -3.36
C GLN A 5 -8.28 2.30 -4.12
N THR A 6 -7.98 1.30 -4.95
CA THR A 6 -9.02 0.63 -5.76
C THR A 6 -10.05 -0.06 -4.86
N GLU A 7 -9.60 -0.66 -3.76
CA GLU A 7 -10.46 -1.31 -2.77
C GLU A 7 -11.41 -0.30 -2.11
N TYR A 8 -10.87 0.81 -1.62
CA TYR A 8 -11.66 1.86 -0.99
C TYR A 8 -12.65 2.48 -1.97
N GLU A 9 -12.21 2.82 -3.17
CA GLU A 9 -13.04 3.48 -4.19
C GLU A 9 -14.13 2.55 -4.76
N ARG A 10 -13.96 1.24 -4.68
CA ARG A 10 -15.04 0.28 -5.00
C ARG A 10 -16.25 0.44 -4.07
N ILE A 11 -16.03 0.86 -2.83
CA ILE A 11 -17.06 1.07 -1.82
C ILE A 11 -17.55 2.53 -1.80
N HIS A 12 -16.62 3.48 -1.82
CA HIS A 12 -16.91 4.90 -1.60
C HIS A 12 -17.04 5.72 -2.89
N GLY A 13 -16.73 5.12 -4.04
CA GLY A 13 -16.79 5.76 -5.35
C GLY A 13 -15.41 6.27 -5.83
N PRO A 14 -15.25 6.46 -7.15
CA PRO A 14 -13.97 6.85 -7.75
C PRO A 14 -13.42 8.17 -7.23
N GLY A 15 -12.10 8.24 -7.03
CA GLY A 15 -11.36 9.43 -6.58
C GLY A 15 -11.50 9.78 -5.09
N THR A 16 -12.33 9.07 -4.34
CA THR A 16 -12.57 9.37 -2.91
C THR A 16 -11.37 9.05 -2.03
N PHE A 17 -10.55 8.05 -2.37
CA PHE A 17 -9.32 7.76 -1.64
C PHE A 17 -8.28 8.88 -1.78
N PHE A 18 -8.26 9.57 -2.92
CA PHE A 18 -7.34 10.68 -3.16
C PHE A 18 -7.58 11.84 -2.19
N ILE A 19 -8.84 12.10 -1.84
CA ILE A 19 -9.26 13.16 -0.93
C ILE A 19 -9.48 12.69 0.51
N LEU A 20 -9.24 11.40 0.82
CA LEU A 20 -9.36 10.86 2.16
C LEU A 20 -8.44 11.63 3.12
N ASP A 21 -9.02 12.17 4.19
CA ASP A 21 -8.25 12.86 5.23
C ASP A 21 -7.45 11.84 6.04
N ILE A 22 -6.12 11.93 5.96
CA ILE A 22 -5.17 11.04 6.64
C ILE A 22 -4.25 11.95 7.45
N PRO A 23 -4.20 11.80 8.79
CA PRO A 23 -3.49 12.76 9.63
C PRO A 23 -1.98 12.73 9.38
N GLY A 24 -1.35 13.90 9.44
CA GLY A 24 0.10 14.00 9.47
C GLY A 24 0.70 13.43 10.77
N LEU A 25 2.02 13.24 10.80
CA LEU A 25 2.72 12.57 11.90
C LEU A 25 2.45 13.23 13.26
N HIS A 26 2.52 14.57 13.32
CA HIS A 26 2.26 15.30 14.57
C HIS A 26 0.82 15.09 15.08
N GLN A 27 -0.19 15.24 14.21
CA GLN A 27 -1.58 15.03 14.58
C GLN A 27 -1.86 13.58 14.99
N ARG A 28 -1.31 12.62 14.25
CA ARG A 28 -1.42 11.19 14.52
C ARG A 28 -0.83 10.84 15.89
N ASN A 29 0.41 11.24 16.15
CA ASN A 29 1.11 10.90 17.40
C ASN A 29 0.59 11.66 18.62
N LYS A 30 -0.08 12.81 18.43
CA LYS A 30 -0.81 13.49 19.51
C LYS A 30 -2.11 12.77 19.90
N ASN A 31 -2.68 11.97 18.98
CA ASN A 31 -3.96 11.30 19.13
C ASN A 31 -3.84 9.80 18.79
N ILE A 32 -2.91 9.09 19.45
CA ILE A 32 -2.60 7.67 19.17
C ILE A 32 -3.87 6.82 19.19
N GLU A 33 -4.69 6.95 20.24
CA GLU A 33 -5.93 6.19 20.43
C GLU A 33 -6.96 6.41 19.30
N ALA A 34 -6.89 7.51 18.56
CA ALA A 34 -7.83 7.79 17.47
C ALA A 34 -7.42 7.17 16.13
N TYR A 35 -6.13 6.89 15.93
CA TYR A 35 -5.60 6.61 14.58
C TYR A 35 -4.74 5.36 14.47
N LEU A 36 -4.01 4.98 15.52
CA LEU A 36 -3.03 3.91 15.46
C LEU A 36 -3.63 2.57 15.91
N PRO A 37 -2.97 1.43 15.58
CA PRO A 37 -3.40 0.11 16.02
C PRO A 37 -3.42 -0.03 17.54
N ALA A 38 -4.34 -0.85 18.05
CA ALA A 38 -4.33 -1.25 19.44
C ALA A 38 -3.05 -2.02 19.77
N THR A 39 -2.41 -1.69 20.89
CA THR A 39 -1.22 -2.36 21.40
C THR A 39 -1.34 -2.59 22.91
N ALA A 40 -0.36 -3.28 23.50
CA ALA A 40 -0.30 -3.42 24.96
C ALA A 40 -0.18 -2.06 25.69
N LYS A 41 0.36 -1.02 25.03
CA LYS A 41 0.48 0.35 25.58
C LYS A 41 -0.75 1.21 25.33
N HIS A 42 -1.43 0.98 24.21
CA HIS A 42 -2.63 1.71 23.77
C HIS A 42 -3.75 0.71 23.44
N PRO A 43 -4.37 0.06 24.45
CA PRO A 43 -5.32 -1.03 24.24
C PRO A 43 -6.68 -0.57 23.74
N HIS A 44 -6.96 0.74 23.74
CA HIS A 44 -8.25 1.32 23.32
C HIS A 44 -8.17 2.00 21.96
N ALA A 45 -7.07 1.81 21.23
CA ALA A 45 -6.85 2.54 19.99
C ALA A 45 -7.80 2.00 18.90
N GLN A 46 -8.43 2.91 18.18
CA GLN A 46 -9.55 2.60 17.28
C GLN A 46 -9.14 1.97 15.95
N GLU A 47 -7.86 2.08 15.58
CA GLU A 47 -7.27 1.49 14.38
C GLU A 47 -8.05 1.68 13.05
N PRO A 48 -8.64 2.88 12.77
CA PRO A 48 -9.49 3.07 11.58
C PRO A 48 -8.73 2.78 10.28
N PHE A 49 -7.41 3.03 10.27
CA PHE A 49 -6.55 2.84 9.12
C PHE A 49 -5.95 1.43 8.99
N ARG A 50 -6.46 0.47 9.76
CA ARG A 50 -6.17 -0.98 9.65
C ARG A 50 -7.45 -1.80 9.37
N ALA A 51 -8.57 -1.12 9.11
CA ALA A 51 -9.86 -1.74 8.87
C ALA A 51 -10.11 -2.00 7.37
N ILE A 52 -10.98 -2.96 7.06
CA ILE A 52 -11.50 -3.14 5.70
C ILE A 52 -12.45 -1.97 5.39
N PRO A 53 -12.38 -1.35 4.18
CA PRO A 53 -13.31 -0.30 3.80
C PRO A 53 -14.79 -0.70 3.95
N SER A 54 -15.58 0.20 4.50
CA SER A 54 -17.00 -0.03 4.81
C SER A 54 -17.85 1.17 4.42
N PRO A 55 -19.02 0.98 3.77
CA PRO A 55 -19.87 2.09 3.37
C PRO A 55 -20.33 2.96 4.55
N ASP A 56 -20.41 2.38 5.76
CA ASP A 56 -20.87 3.07 6.96
C ASP A 56 -19.80 3.96 7.60
N ASN A 57 -18.52 3.73 7.28
CA ASN A 57 -17.42 4.50 7.86
C ASN A 57 -16.34 4.86 6.82
N PRO A 58 -16.36 6.10 6.29
CA PRO A 58 -15.39 6.56 5.31
C PRO A 58 -13.95 6.61 5.80
N GLN A 59 -13.70 6.56 7.11
CA GLN A 59 -12.34 6.55 7.67
C GLN A 59 -11.76 5.14 7.78
N TRP A 60 -12.55 4.10 7.51
CA TRP A 60 -12.08 2.72 7.52
C TRP A 60 -11.42 2.38 6.19
N THR A 61 -10.14 2.03 6.24
CA THR A 61 -9.37 1.51 5.11
C THR A 61 -8.02 1.02 5.59
N ASP A 62 -7.42 0.02 4.95
CA ASP A 62 -6.06 -0.39 5.32
C ASP A 62 -5.03 0.49 4.63
N LEU A 63 -4.27 1.25 5.41
CA LEU A 63 -3.15 2.07 4.93
C LEU A 63 -1.79 1.37 5.03
N GLY A 64 -1.74 0.13 5.49
CA GLY A 64 -0.54 -0.70 5.53
C GLY A 64 0.54 -0.11 6.43
N ILE A 65 1.72 0.13 5.85
CA ILE A 65 2.93 0.59 6.55
C ILE A 65 2.70 1.93 7.28
N TRP A 66 1.75 2.75 6.85
CA TRP A 66 1.41 4.02 7.52
C TRP A 66 1.08 3.84 9.01
N ASN A 67 0.46 2.72 9.39
CA ASN A 67 0.11 2.40 10.79
C ASN A 67 1.32 2.11 11.68
N ILE A 68 2.44 1.70 11.07
CA ILE A 68 3.63 1.20 11.76
C ILE A 68 4.77 2.22 11.70
N PHE A 69 4.88 2.95 10.59
CA PHE A 69 5.96 3.91 10.38
C PHE A 69 5.91 5.05 11.38
N TRP A 70 7.01 5.28 12.08
CA TRP A 70 7.19 6.25 13.16
C TRP A 70 6.19 6.12 14.31
N ASN A 71 5.72 4.89 14.57
CA ASN A 71 4.88 4.53 15.71
C ASN A 71 5.78 4.06 16.88
N PRO A 72 5.75 4.74 18.04
CA PRO A 72 6.63 4.41 19.18
C PRO A 72 6.35 3.05 19.82
N ASP A 73 5.23 2.40 19.50
CA ASP A 73 4.90 1.08 20.00
C ASP A 73 5.58 -0.05 19.25
N PHE A 74 6.15 0.22 18.07
CA PHE A 74 6.84 -0.76 17.22
C PHE A 74 8.32 -0.38 17.01
N PRO A 75 9.15 -0.21 18.05
CA PRO A 75 10.50 0.35 17.93
C PRO A 75 11.41 -0.45 16.98
N GLU A 76 11.25 -1.77 16.93
CA GLU A 76 12.09 -2.67 16.13
C GLU A 76 11.85 -2.53 14.62
N SER A 77 10.65 -2.08 14.21
CA SER A 77 10.30 -1.92 12.80
C SER A 77 10.75 -0.59 12.20
N GLN A 78 11.17 0.37 13.03
CA GLN A 78 11.33 1.76 12.58
C GLN A 78 12.50 1.96 11.63
N LEU A 79 13.69 1.43 11.98
CA LEU A 79 14.90 1.60 11.15
C LEU A 79 14.76 0.93 9.77
N PRO A 80 14.30 -0.33 9.65
CA PRO A 80 14.11 -0.96 8.34
C PRO A 80 13.10 -0.22 7.46
N ILE A 81 11.94 0.17 8.01
CA ILE A 81 10.91 0.87 7.25
C ILE A 81 11.42 2.25 6.81
N TRP A 82 12.08 2.99 7.71
CA TRP A 82 12.68 4.28 7.39
C TRP A 82 13.70 4.16 6.27
N SER A 83 14.56 3.15 6.29
CA SER A 83 15.58 2.93 5.26
C SER A 83 14.96 2.74 3.89
N ILE A 84 13.92 1.89 3.78
CA ILE A 84 13.24 1.61 2.51
C ILE A 84 12.55 2.86 1.98
N LEU A 85 11.77 3.55 2.82
CA LEU A 85 11.05 4.77 2.40
C LEU A 85 12.01 5.92 2.03
N CYS A 86 13.14 6.04 2.74
CA CYS A 86 14.18 7.01 2.45
C CYS A 86 14.87 6.71 1.12
N GLU A 87 15.22 5.45 0.86
CA GLU A 87 15.80 5.03 -0.42
C GLU A 87 14.88 5.36 -1.60
N ASP A 88 13.58 5.03 -1.49
CA ASP A 88 12.58 5.38 -2.50
C ASP A 88 12.50 6.90 -2.71
N ALA A 89 12.48 7.68 -1.62
CA ALA A 89 12.43 9.14 -1.69
C ALA A 89 13.67 9.76 -2.35
N LEU A 90 14.85 9.16 -2.16
CA LEU A 90 16.10 9.59 -2.78
C LEU A 90 16.16 9.24 -4.27
N ASN A 91 15.67 8.06 -4.65
CA ASN A 91 15.65 7.60 -6.04
C ASN A 91 14.74 8.43 -6.95
N GLU A 92 13.69 9.05 -6.41
CA GLU A 92 12.80 9.94 -7.17
C GLU A 92 13.35 11.38 -7.33
N HIS A 93 14.33 11.79 -6.52
CA HIS A 93 14.83 13.16 -6.50
C HIS A 93 16.31 13.23 -6.91
N PHE A 94 16.57 13.41 -8.22
CA PHE A 94 17.89 13.77 -8.74
C PHE A 94 18.35 15.15 -8.22
N GLY A 95 19.05 15.17 -7.07
CA GLY A 95 19.68 16.38 -6.55
C GLY A 95 20.29 16.24 -5.16
N VAL A 96 21.62 16.31 -5.06
CA VAL A 96 22.43 16.06 -3.84
C VAL A 96 22.01 16.92 -2.63
N PHE A 97 21.51 18.14 -2.85
CA PHE A 97 21.09 19.06 -1.78
C PHE A 97 19.68 18.79 -1.21
N ARG A 98 18.87 17.89 -1.82
CA ARG A 98 17.53 17.53 -1.34
C ARG A 98 17.49 16.27 -0.48
N GLY A 99 18.59 15.51 -0.42
CA GLY A 99 18.58 14.17 0.18
C GLY A 99 18.31 14.12 1.68
N PHE A 100 18.90 15.04 2.46
CA PHE A 100 18.73 15.04 3.92
C PHE A 100 17.29 15.36 4.36
N TRP A 101 16.62 16.30 3.67
CA TRP A 101 15.25 16.69 3.99
C TRP A 101 14.22 15.67 3.49
N ALA A 102 14.54 14.94 2.43
CA ALA A 102 13.65 13.92 1.85
C ALA A 102 13.35 12.79 2.84
N CYS A 103 14.30 12.45 3.72
CA CYS A 103 14.18 11.34 4.65
C CYS A 103 13.67 11.74 6.05
N GLN A 104 13.13 12.96 6.21
CA GLN A 104 12.47 13.35 7.46
C GLN A 104 11.18 12.55 7.66
N PRO A 105 10.86 12.10 8.88
CA PRO A 105 9.67 11.28 9.14
C PRO A 105 8.35 11.91 8.65
N ASP A 106 8.15 13.21 8.86
CA ASP A 106 6.97 13.93 8.35
C ASP A 106 6.84 13.90 6.82
N ARG A 107 7.97 13.81 6.10
CA ARG A 107 8.04 13.73 4.63
C ARG A 107 7.87 12.31 4.11
N LEU A 108 8.32 11.32 4.89
CA LEU A 108 8.21 9.91 4.55
C LEU A 108 6.83 9.32 4.90
N LEU A 109 6.13 9.85 5.91
CA LEU A 109 4.83 9.29 6.32
C LEU A 109 3.79 9.25 5.18
N PRO A 110 3.64 10.28 4.33
CA PRO A 110 2.76 10.20 3.16
C PRO A 110 3.14 9.08 2.18
N ARG A 111 4.42 8.72 2.08
CA ARG A 111 4.90 7.61 1.24
C ARG A 111 4.54 6.23 1.80
N ALA A 112 4.17 6.16 3.07
CA ALA A 112 3.71 4.93 3.70
C ALA A 112 2.22 4.64 3.44
N ILE A 113 1.44 5.60 2.92
CA ILE A 113 -0.01 5.48 2.69
C ILE A 113 -0.29 4.39 1.65
N GLY A 114 -0.97 3.32 2.06
CA GLY A 114 -1.29 2.20 1.16
C GLY A 114 -0.06 1.42 0.69
N ALA A 115 1.09 1.61 1.35
CA ALA A 115 2.30 0.84 1.08
C ALA A 115 2.24 -0.47 1.86
N PHE A 116 2.56 -1.57 1.18
CA PHE A 116 2.59 -2.91 1.75
C PHE A 116 3.88 -3.60 1.36
N LYS A 117 4.31 -4.55 2.19
CA LYS A 117 5.43 -5.42 1.83
C LYS A 117 5.09 -6.20 0.56
N THR A 118 5.99 -6.18 -0.41
CA THR A 118 5.87 -7.01 -1.62
C THR A 118 5.95 -8.50 -1.22
N PRO A 119 4.92 -9.30 -1.50
CA PRO A 119 4.94 -10.73 -1.21
C PRO A 119 5.91 -11.47 -2.16
N GLY A 120 6.41 -12.62 -1.72
CA GLY A 120 7.07 -13.56 -2.63
C GLY A 120 6.08 -14.09 -3.68
N LEU A 121 6.59 -14.47 -4.86
CA LEU A 121 5.77 -15.03 -5.95
C LEU A 121 5.88 -16.55 -6.09
N ARG A 122 6.67 -17.22 -5.24
CA ARG A 122 6.72 -18.68 -5.17
C ARG A 122 5.43 -19.20 -4.54
N ASP A 123 4.93 -20.32 -5.05
CA ASP A 123 3.70 -20.97 -4.58
C ASP A 123 2.45 -20.09 -4.59
N LEU A 124 2.46 -19.05 -5.43
CA LEU A 124 1.42 -18.04 -5.47
C LEU A 124 0.06 -18.68 -5.79
N SER A 125 -0.01 -19.70 -6.65
CA SER A 125 -1.28 -20.33 -7.01
C SER A 125 -2.01 -21.00 -5.84
N HIS A 126 -1.34 -21.24 -4.71
CA HIS A 126 -1.91 -21.85 -3.51
C HIS A 126 -2.32 -20.82 -2.44
N SER A 127 -2.20 -19.52 -2.74
CA SER A 127 -2.41 -18.42 -1.77
C SER A 127 -3.68 -17.61 -2.00
N ALA A 128 -4.58 -18.08 -2.87
CA ALA A 128 -5.87 -17.41 -3.09
C ALA A 128 -6.72 -17.40 -1.80
N PRO A 129 -7.52 -16.34 -1.55
CA PRO A 129 -7.63 -15.11 -2.35
C PRO A 129 -6.41 -14.19 -2.20
N TYR A 130 -6.13 -13.42 -3.23
CA TYR A 130 -4.92 -12.60 -3.38
C TYR A 130 -5.07 -11.18 -2.84
N SER A 131 -3.93 -10.47 -2.74
CA SER A 131 -3.75 -9.14 -2.15
C SER A 131 -3.78 -9.10 -0.61
N HIS A 132 -3.53 -7.95 -0.01
CA HIS A 132 -3.44 -7.81 1.45
C HIS A 132 -4.81 -7.97 2.14
N ALA A 133 -5.91 -7.67 1.44
CA ALA A 133 -7.27 -7.79 1.96
C ALA A 133 -8.07 -8.94 1.31
N GLY A 134 -7.44 -9.79 0.49
CA GLY A 134 -8.12 -10.91 -0.15
C GLY A 134 -9.15 -10.51 -1.21
N ILE A 135 -9.04 -9.33 -1.83
CA ILE A 135 -10.06 -8.80 -2.74
C ILE A 135 -10.04 -9.37 -4.16
N ALA A 136 -9.04 -10.19 -4.49
CA ALA A 136 -8.85 -10.75 -5.83
C ALA A 136 -8.93 -12.27 -5.75
N ASP A 137 -9.93 -12.87 -6.38
CA ASP A 137 -10.17 -14.32 -6.31
C ASP A 137 -9.19 -15.11 -7.18
N THR A 138 -8.68 -14.50 -8.25
CA THR A 138 -7.80 -15.16 -9.22
C THR A 138 -6.53 -14.37 -9.53
N LEU A 139 -5.50 -15.05 -10.03
CA LEU A 139 -4.31 -14.38 -10.59
C LEU A 139 -4.65 -13.44 -11.75
N ALA A 140 -5.72 -13.72 -12.50
CA ALA A 140 -6.17 -12.82 -13.56
C ALA A 140 -6.63 -11.49 -12.95
N ASP A 141 -7.43 -11.52 -11.88
CA ASP A 141 -7.91 -10.32 -11.20
C ASP A 141 -6.76 -9.47 -10.67
N VAL A 142 -5.70 -10.10 -10.15
CA VAL A 142 -4.47 -9.41 -9.74
C VAL A 142 -3.81 -8.68 -10.92
N ILE A 143 -3.66 -9.36 -12.06
CA ILE A 143 -3.05 -8.77 -13.26
C ILE A 143 -3.93 -7.62 -13.81
N HIS A 144 -5.25 -7.79 -13.85
CA HIS A 144 -6.20 -6.73 -14.18
C HIS A 144 -6.06 -5.53 -13.23
N GLY A 145 -5.84 -5.77 -11.94
CA GLY A 145 -5.56 -4.72 -10.96
C GLY A 145 -4.28 -3.93 -11.29
N TYR A 146 -3.22 -4.57 -11.78
CA TYR A 146 -2.01 -3.87 -12.25
C TYR A 146 -2.27 -3.02 -13.50
N ILE A 147 -3.04 -3.52 -14.48
CA ILE A 147 -3.43 -2.76 -15.67
C ILE A 147 -4.22 -1.50 -15.25
N THR A 148 -5.22 -1.69 -14.39
CA THR A 148 -6.08 -0.59 -13.89
C THR A 148 -5.26 0.46 -13.13
N ASN A 149 -4.42 0.03 -12.18
CA ASN A 149 -3.56 0.94 -11.41
C ASN A 149 -2.54 1.66 -12.29
N SER A 150 -2.05 1.00 -13.34
CA SER A 150 -1.16 1.62 -14.32
C SER A 150 -1.84 2.77 -15.07
N ASP A 151 -3.12 2.60 -15.45
CA ASP A 151 -3.91 3.67 -16.06
C ASP A 151 -4.18 4.84 -15.09
N LEU A 152 -4.50 4.54 -13.83
CA LEU A 152 -4.68 5.58 -12.80
C LEU A 152 -3.37 6.34 -12.54
N ALA A 153 -2.24 5.63 -12.52
CA ALA A 153 -0.91 6.24 -12.37
C ALA A 153 -0.57 7.15 -13.56
N ARG A 154 -0.84 6.72 -14.80
CA ARG A 154 -0.65 7.55 -16.01
C ARG A 154 -1.52 8.81 -15.99
N LYS A 155 -2.74 8.71 -15.46
CA LYS A 155 -3.67 9.84 -15.31
C LYS A 155 -3.34 10.76 -14.13
N GLY A 156 -2.38 10.38 -13.27
CA GLY A 156 -2.00 11.16 -12.09
C GLY A 156 -3.04 11.15 -10.98
N VAL A 157 -3.95 10.18 -10.97
CA VAL A 157 -5.04 10.07 -9.97
C VAL A 157 -4.81 8.97 -8.94
N LEU A 158 -3.70 8.23 -9.06
CA LEU A 158 -3.31 7.22 -8.08
C LEU A 158 -2.51 7.87 -6.94
N ARG A 159 -3.09 7.92 -5.74
CA ARG A 159 -2.46 8.44 -4.53
C ARG A 159 -1.35 7.49 -4.10
N ASN A 160 -0.13 8.03 -3.98
CA ASN A 160 1.06 7.29 -3.54
C ASN A 160 1.34 6.00 -4.36
N GLY A 161 0.99 6.03 -5.65
CA GLY A 161 1.36 4.98 -6.59
C GLY A 161 2.87 4.95 -6.83
N ASP A 162 3.43 3.74 -6.93
CA ASP A 162 4.84 3.57 -7.33
C ASP A 162 5.04 4.17 -8.73
N SER A 163 6.10 4.96 -8.89
CA SER A 163 6.38 5.69 -10.13
C SER A 163 6.56 4.78 -11.35
N HIS A 164 6.92 3.50 -11.15
CA HIS A 164 7.04 2.50 -12.21
C HIS A 164 5.69 1.99 -12.71
N LEU A 165 4.60 2.15 -11.96
CA LEU A 165 3.27 1.68 -12.39
C LEU A 165 2.86 2.29 -13.72
N LYS A 166 3.18 3.56 -13.98
CA LYS A 166 2.86 4.23 -15.24
C LYS A 166 3.53 3.59 -16.47
N ASN A 167 4.62 2.85 -16.25
CA ASN A 167 5.41 2.18 -17.29
C ASN A 167 4.93 0.76 -17.59
N ILE A 168 3.97 0.22 -16.81
CA ILE A 168 3.36 -1.08 -17.10
C ILE A 168 2.54 -0.93 -18.38
N ALA A 169 2.90 -1.71 -19.41
CA ALA A 169 2.26 -1.70 -20.73
C ALA A 169 1.50 -3.01 -21.03
N LEU A 170 1.05 -3.70 -19.97
CA LEU A 170 0.27 -4.94 -20.10
C LEU A 170 -1.10 -4.65 -20.73
N ILE A 171 -1.49 -5.51 -21.67
CA ILE A 171 -2.82 -5.55 -22.28
C ILE A 171 -3.56 -6.83 -21.91
N GLN A 172 -4.84 -6.93 -22.28
CA GLN A 172 -5.69 -8.07 -21.94
C GLN A 172 -5.16 -9.40 -22.51
N GLU A 173 -4.56 -9.31 -23.68
CA GLU A 173 -3.97 -10.43 -24.42
C GLU A 173 -2.73 -11.02 -23.73
N ASP A 174 -2.07 -10.26 -22.85
CA ASP A 174 -0.88 -10.72 -22.11
C ASP A 174 -1.23 -11.61 -20.91
N ILE A 175 -2.46 -11.51 -20.39
CA ILE A 175 -2.89 -12.16 -19.14
C ILE A 175 -2.70 -13.68 -19.18
N PRO A 176 -3.07 -14.42 -20.25
CA PRO A 176 -2.89 -15.87 -20.29
C PRO A 176 -1.42 -16.30 -20.16
N ALA A 177 -0.51 -15.60 -20.83
CA ALA A 177 0.92 -15.91 -20.81
C ALA A 177 1.53 -15.61 -19.43
N LEU A 178 1.21 -14.44 -18.86
CA LEU A 178 1.70 -14.06 -17.53
C LEU A 178 1.16 -15.00 -16.44
N ARG A 179 -0.10 -15.42 -16.53
CA ARG A 179 -0.68 -16.40 -15.61
C ARG A 179 -0.01 -17.78 -15.74
N ALA A 180 0.33 -18.21 -16.96
CA ALA A 180 1.05 -19.46 -17.17
C ALA A 180 2.44 -19.41 -16.54
N PHE A 181 3.16 -18.31 -16.71
CA PHE A 181 4.46 -18.08 -16.07
C PHE A 181 4.36 -18.07 -14.54
N LEU A 182 3.41 -17.33 -13.95
CA LEU A 182 3.25 -17.29 -12.50
C LEU A 182 2.92 -18.68 -11.91
N ARG A 183 2.16 -19.50 -12.64
CA ARG A 183 1.88 -20.88 -12.24
C ARG A 183 3.10 -21.79 -12.28
N SER A 184 4.07 -21.52 -13.16
CA SER A 184 5.32 -22.28 -13.19
C SER A 184 6.28 -21.94 -12.04
N LEU A 185 5.92 -21.01 -11.16
CA LEU A 185 6.66 -20.69 -9.93
C LEU A 185 6.17 -21.48 -8.71
N ASN A 186 5.15 -22.34 -8.88
CA ASN A 186 4.72 -23.23 -7.80
C ASN A 186 5.69 -24.40 -7.70
N GLU A 187 5.95 -24.83 -6.47
CA GLU A 187 6.63 -26.08 -6.18
C GLU A 187 5.69 -27.26 -6.45
N ASP A 188 6.25 -28.35 -6.95
CA ASP A 188 5.57 -29.64 -7.03
C ASP A 188 5.65 -30.28 -5.64
N TYR A 189 4.54 -30.26 -4.89
CA TYR A 189 4.43 -31.02 -3.65
C TYR A 189 3.91 -32.42 -3.99
N GLU A 190 4.78 -33.44 -3.89
CA GLU A 190 4.42 -34.87 -3.91
C GLU A 190 3.97 -35.38 -2.53
#